data_AF-D6PBZ6-F1
#
_entry.id   AF-D6PBZ6-F1
#
_cell.length_a   1.000
_cell.length_b   1.000
_cell.length_c   1.000
_cell.angle_alpha   90.00
_cell.angle_beta   90.00
_cell.angle_gamma   90.00
#
_symmetry.space_group_name_H-M   'P 1'
#
loop_
_entity.id
_entity.type
_entity.pdbx_description
1 polymer ?
#
loop_
_entity_poly.entity_id
_entity_poly.type
_entity_poly.pdbx_seq_one_letter_code
_entity_poly.pdbx_strand_id
1 'polypeptide(L)'
;GPITRADLRREGEGLSSRVPVFELKEEQWTGWARDTWAVPRLPRDRVERTYTLEVLDRLAKLPRLSDKEHPLTTNKRQVRVRVGEIDQTAHAKSIETWVKGKRSRPFIRGVHFSESEEGKVFIRHPAFRTDIPSRASERQLAMWVGDNHPTYGPRLACQAIVNAHQERRLRWAVIPQGSVLGNSVNHIELHDDIQTRLMEEHSDVETGLEWLCSHLNNNDLDEWARAWAANNNVNNYELEMLPVELPDSFPQFSNLAR
;
A
#
# COMPACT_ATOMS: atom_id res chain seq x y z
N GLY A 1 -8.06 -21.62 -0.35
CA GLY A 1 -8.13 -20.88 -1.64
C GLY A 1 -9.58 -20.83 -2.10
N PRO A 2 -9.95 -19.94 -3.03
CA PRO A 2 -11.31 -19.91 -3.55
C PRO A 2 -11.66 -21.25 -4.20
N ILE A 3 -12.89 -21.70 -4.00
CA ILE A 3 -13.46 -22.88 -4.66
C ILE A 3 -13.54 -22.59 -6.16
N THR A 4 -13.09 -23.53 -6.98
CA THR A 4 -13.15 -23.45 -8.44
C THR A 4 -14.25 -24.33 -9.01
N ARG A 5 -14.59 -24.18 -10.29
CA ARG A 5 -15.55 -25.10 -10.95
C ARG A 5 -15.09 -26.56 -10.92
N ALA A 6 -13.78 -26.81 -10.91
CA ALA A 6 -13.23 -28.16 -10.83
C ALA A 6 -13.39 -28.81 -9.45
N ASP A 7 -13.72 -28.01 -8.43
CA ASP A 7 -13.96 -28.47 -7.07
C ASP A 7 -15.41 -28.96 -6.85
N LEU A 8 -16.31 -28.72 -7.80
CA LEU A 8 -17.67 -29.24 -7.77
C LEU A 8 -17.68 -30.74 -8.12
N ARG A 9 -18.60 -31.49 -7.52
CA ARG A 9 -18.82 -32.90 -7.92
C ARG A 9 -19.29 -32.95 -9.38
N ARG A 10 -18.82 -33.96 -10.12
CA ARG A 10 -19.25 -34.20 -11.51
C ARG A 10 -20.69 -34.72 -11.59
N GLU A 11 -21.11 -35.47 -10.58
CA GLU A 11 -22.47 -36.00 -10.44
C GLU A 11 -23.01 -35.68 -9.04
N GLY A 12 -24.28 -35.28 -8.97
CA GLY A 12 -24.94 -34.84 -7.74
C GLY A 12 -24.60 -33.42 -7.31
N GLU A 13 -25.00 -33.07 -6.09
CA GLU A 13 -24.82 -31.72 -5.52
C GLU A 13 -23.59 -31.64 -4.60
N GLY A 14 -22.96 -30.46 -4.56
CA GLY A 14 -21.93 -30.11 -3.58
C GLY A 14 -20.48 -30.23 -4.06
N LEU A 15 -19.56 -30.16 -3.09
CA LEU A 15 -18.11 -30.13 -3.31
C LEU A 15 -17.50 -31.53 -3.37
N SER A 16 -16.47 -31.66 -4.18
CA SER A 16 -15.60 -32.85 -4.25
C SER A 16 -14.93 -33.09 -2.90
N SER A 17 -14.74 -34.35 -2.51
CA SER A 17 -14.00 -34.72 -1.30
C SER A 17 -12.51 -34.34 -1.34
N ARG A 18 -12.02 -33.92 -2.51
CA ARG A 18 -10.65 -33.44 -2.71
C ARG A 18 -10.47 -31.96 -2.36
N VAL A 19 -11.56 -31.23 -2.10
CA VAL A 19 -11.49 -29.82 -1.71
C VAL A 19 -10.89 -29.73 -0.31
N PRO A 20 -9.77 -29.01 -0.12
CA PRO A 20 -9.20 -28.84 1.20
C PRO A 20 -10.20 -28.14 2.12
N VAL A 21 -10.46 -28.74 3.27
CA VAL A 21 -11.23 -28.14 4.36
C VAL A 21 -10.22 -27.62 5.39
N PHE A 22 -10.48 -26.42 5.90
CA PHE A 22 -9.71 -25.82 6.98
C PHE A 22 -10.67 -25.38 8.06
N GLU A 23 -10.43 -25.84 9.27
CA GLU A 23 -11.18 -25.43 10.46
C GLU A 23 -10.38 -24.36 11.18
N LEU A 24 -10.95 -23.16 11.26
CA LEU A 24 -10.33 -22.02 11.92
C LEU A 24 -10.86 -21.93 13.35
N LYS A 25 -9.95 -21.82 14.32
CA LYS A 25 -10.33 -21.61 15.73
C LYS A 25 -10.97 -20.24 15.89
N GLU A 26 -12.10 -20.18 16.59
CA GLU A 26 -12.86 -18.94 16.80
C GLU A 26 -12.01 -17.84 17.47
N GLU A 27 -11.25 -18.18 18.50
CA GLU A 27 -10.34 -17.23 19.18
C GLU A 27 -9.29 -16.64 18.23
N GLN A 28 -8.72 -17.47 17.36
CA GLN A 28 -7.70 -17.08 16.39
C GLN A 28 -8.30 -16.14 15.33
N TRP A 29 -9.46 -16.51 14.78
CA TRP A 29 -10.20 -15.69 13.84
C TRP A 29 -10.55 -14.31 14.41
N THR A 30 -11.11 -14.30 15.63
CA THR A 30 -11.54 -13.08 16.33
C THR A 30 -10.36 -12.14 16.56
N GLY A 31 -9.21 -12.70 16.97
CA GLY A 31 -7.98 -11.94 17.15
C GLY A 31 -7.46 -11.30 15.85
N TRP A 32 -7.51 -12.02 14.72
CA TRP A 32 -7.09 -11.46 13.44
C TRP A 32 -8.04 -10.42 12.89
N ALA A 33 -9.34 -10.72 12.92
CA ALA A 33 -10.40 -9.93 12.31
C ALA A 33 -10.84 -8.74 13.16
N ARG A 34 -10.37 -8.65 14.42
CA ARG A 34 -10.73 -7.61 15.40
C ARG A 34 -12.24 -7.43 15.51
N ASP A 35 -12.92 -8.52 15.84
CA ASP A 35 -14.38 -8.59 16.01
C ASP A 35 -15.20 -8.25 14.74
N THR A 36 -14.57 -8.22 13.55
CA THR A 36 -15.28 -8.18 12.28
C THR A 36 -15.60 -9.58 11.76
N TRP A 37 -16.54 -9.67 10.83
CA TRP A 37 -16.94 -10.93 10.20
C TRP A 37 -16.05 -11.33 9.01
N ALA A 38 -14.91 -10.66 8.81
CA ALA A 38 -14.06 -10.89 7.66
C ALA A 38 -13.28 -12.21 7.81
N VAL A 39 -13.11 -12.94 6.70
CA VAL A 39 -12.35 -14.19 6.67
C VAL A 39 -11.19 -14.04 5.69
N PRO A 40 -9.93 -14.34 6.10
CA PRO A 40 -8.80 -14.21 5.21
C PRO A 40 -8.86 -15.27 4.10
N ARG A 41 -8.42 -14.88 2.91
CA ARG A 41 -8.20 -15.75 1.76
C ARG A 41 -6.93 -16.55 1.97
N LEU A 42 -7.09 -17.78 2.43
CA LEU A 42 -5.98 -18.70 2.60
C LEU A 42 -5.57 -19.33 1.26
N PRO A 43 -4.28 -19.56 0.99
CA PRO A 43 -3.83 -20.35 -0.15
C PRO A 43 -4.39 -21.77 -0.19
N ARG A 44 -4.44 -22.37 -1.39
CA ARG A 44 -4.83 -23.78 -1.53
C ARG A 44 -3.65 -24.69 -1.20
N ASP A 45 -2.45 -24.32 -1.65
CA ASP A 45 -1.22 -25.02 -1.33
C ASP A 45 -1.00 -25.06 0.20
N ARG A 46 -0.50 -26.19 0.69
CA ARG A 46 -0.36 -26.41 2.13
C ARG A 46 0.79 -25.61 2.71
N VAL A 47 1.92 -25.52 2.00
CA VAL A 47 3.12 -24.82 2.47
C VAL A 47 2.84 -23.32 2.49
N GLU A 48 2.30 -22.78 1.39
CA GLU A 48 1.88 -21.37 1.33
C GLU A 48 0.86 -21.05 2.43
N ARG A 49 -0.16 -21.91 2.62
CA ARG A 49 -1.16 -21.68 3.67
C ARG A 49 -0.56 -21.67 5.07
N THR A 50 0.38 -22.56 5.39
CA THR A 50 1.07 -22.55 6.68
C THR A 50 1.79 -21.22 6.89
N TYR A 51 2.54 -20.75 5.88
CA TYR A 51 3.23 -19.46 5.95
C TYR A 51 2.25 -18.29 6.13
N THR A 52 1.16 -18.23 5.36
CA THR A 52 0.12 -17.19 5.52
C THR A 52 -0.44 -17.19 6.94
N LEU A 53 -0.71 -18.36 7.52
CA LEU A 53 -1.24 -18.48 8.89
C LEU A 53 -0.25 -17.95 9.93
N GLU A 54 1.04 -18.28 9.81
CA GLU A 54 2.10 -17.78 10.69
C GLU A 54 2.24 -16.25 10.61
N VAL A 55 2.15 -15.69 9.40
CA VAL A 55 2.14 -14.25 9.18
C VAL A 55 0.92 -13.60 9.85
N LEU A 56 -0.28 -14.14 9.65
CA LEU A 56 -1.50 -13.63 10.26
C LEU A 56 -1.42 -13.67 11.80
N ASP A 57 -0.96 -14.78 12.38
CA ASP A 57 -0.81 -14.93 13.83
C ASP A 57 0.16 -13.92 14.45
N ARG A 58 1.29 -13.66 13.78
CA ARG A 58 2.26 -12.70 14.26
C ARG A 58 1.76 -11.26 14.13
N LEU A 59 1.34 -10.87 12.93
CA LEU A 59 0.98 -9.48 12.63
C LEU A 59 -0.35 -9.05 13.27
N ALA A 60 -1.25 -9.97 13.60
CA ALA A 60 -2.48 -9.63 14.31
C ALA A 60 -2.24 -9.08 15.73
N LYS A 61 -1.08 -9.37 16.33
CA LYS A 61 -0.68 -8.87 17.65
C LYS A 61 -0.20 -7.42 17.63
N LEU A 62 0.08 -6.88 16.45
CA LEU A 62 0.58 -5.52 16.29
C LEU A 62 -0.57 -4.50 16.25
N PRO A 63 -0.32 -3.25 16.68
CA PRO A 63 -1.24 -2.15 16.42
C PRO A 63 -1.38 -1.94 14.90
N ARG A 64 -2.56 -1.54 14.42
CA ARG A 64 -2.73 -1.07 13.04
C ARG A 64 -2.31 0.39 12.94
N LEU A 65 -2.00 0.85 11.74
CA LEU A 65 -1.72 2.27 11.48
C LEU A 65 -2.79 3.22 12.04
N SER A 66 -4.06 2.82 11.98
CA SER A 66 -5.18 3.59 12.53
C SER A 66 -5.34 3.48 14.04
N ASP A 67 -4.53 2.71 14.78
CA ASP A 67 -4.70 2.57 16.22
C ASP A 67 -4.09 3.74 17.00
N LYS A 68 -4.68 4.04 18.16
CA LYS A 68 -4.18 5.11 19.03
C LYS A 68 -2.79 4.83 19.59
N GLU A 69 -2.47 3.56 19.81
CA GLU A 69 -1.19 3.10 20.36
C GLU A 69 -0.13 2.86 19.28
N HIS A 70 -0.46 3.09 18.00
CA HIS A 70 0.50 2.92 16.92
C HIS A 70 1.64 3.95 17.05
N PRO A 71 2.92 3.60 16.84
CA PRO A 71 4.03 4.54 17.01
C PRO A 71 3.97 5.79 16.12
N LEU A 72 3.30 5.69 14.95
CA LEU A 72 3.04 6.81 14.04
C LEU A 72 1.83 7.68 14.42
N THR A 73 1.14 7.38 15.52
CA THR A 73 0.03 8.20 16.02
C THR A 73 0.58 9.29 16.93
N THR A 74 0.26 10.56 16.64
CA THR A 74 0.77 11.74 17.39
C THR A 74 -0.38 12.56 17.93
N ASN A 75 -0.31 13.07 19.15
CA ASN A 75 -1.34 13.98 19.68
C ASN A 75 -2.80 13.46 19.53
N LYS A 76 -2.99 12.13 19.66
CA LYS A 76 -4.26 11.41 19.41
C LYS A 76 -4.77 11.50 17.96
N ARG A 77 -3.96 11.94 17.00
CA ARG A 77 -4.19 11.91 15.56
C ARG A 77 -3.58 10.64 14.97
N GLN A 78 -4.46 9.72 14.61
CA GLN A 78 -4.11 8.46 13.96
C GLN A 78 -3.64 8.71 12.53
N VAL A 79 -2.84 7.79 12.00
CA VAL A 79 -2.43 7.82 10.60
C VAL A 79 -3.68 7.75 9.71
N ARG A 80 -3.73 8.63 8.71
CA ARG A 80 -4.78 8.63 7.68
C ARG A 80 -4.21 8.30 6.33
N VAL A 81 -4.99 7.59 5.54
CA VAL A 81 -4.67 7.28 4.15
C VAL A 81 -5.69 7.95 3.25
N ARG A 82 -5.19 8.74 2.30
CA ARG A 82 -6.01 9.50 1.35
C ARG A 82 -5.83 8.95 -0.04
N VAL A 83 -6.92 8.95 -0.81
CA VAL A 83 -6.85 8.76 -2.25
C VAL A 83 -6.13 9.97 -2.87
N GLY A 84 -5.45 9.77 -4.00
CA GLY A 84 -4.70 10.80 -4.71
C GLY A 84 -5.48 12.11 -4.89
N GLU A 85 -4.74 13.21 -4.96
CA GLU A 85 -5.27 14.58 -4.92
C GLU A 85 -6.19 14.91 -6.08
N ILE A 86 -5.91 14.35 -7.26
CA ILE A 86 -6.57 14.71 -8.51
C ILE A 86 -7.31 13.52 -9.09
N ASP A 87 -8.60 13.72 -9.33
CA ASP A 87 -9.38 12.80 -10.15
C ASP A 87 -9.01 12.95 -11.63
N GLN A 88 -8.55 11.86 -12.24
CA GLN A 88 -8.06 11.88 -13.62
C GLN A 88 -9.16 12.27 -14.63
N THR A 89 -10.41 11.88 -14.39
CA THR A 89 -11.52 12.13 -15.31
C THR A 89 -12.01 13.57 -15.21
N ALA A 90 -12.20 14.08 -13.99
CA ALA A 90 -12.64 15.45 -13.74
C ALA A 90 -11.61 16.49 -14.23
N HIS A 91 -10.31 16.17 -14.16
CA HIS A 91 -9.22 17.07 -14.50
C HIS A 91 -8.47 16.67 -15.78
N ALA A 92 -9.09 15.90 -16.68
CA ALA A 92 -8.43 15.39 -17.89
C ALA A 92 -7.82 16.49 -18.77
N LYS A 93 -8.41 17.69 -18.81
CA LYS A 93 -7.91 18.86 -19.57
C LYS A 93 -6.60 19.43 -19.00
N SER A 94 -6.29 19.12 -17.74
CA SER A 94 -5.11 19.58 -17.01
C SER A 94 -4.01 18.51 -16.93
N ILE A 95 -4.19 17.39 -17.63
CA ILE A 95 -3.26 16.27 -17.65
C ILE A 95 -2.84 15.99 -19.09
N GLU A 96 -1.54 15.97 -19.34
CA GLU A 96 -0.95 15.79 -20.66
C GLU A 96 0.07 14.64 -20.68
N THR A 97 0.44 14.21 -21.88
CA THR A 97 1.60 13.32 -22.10
C THR A 97 2.90 14.04 -21.72
N TRP A 98 3.82 13.34 -21.07
CA TRP A 98 5.08 13.91 -20.64
C TRP A 98 5.97 14.35 -21.81
N VAL A 99 6.36 15.63 -21.80
CA VAL A 99 7.31 16.23 -22.75
C VAL A 99 8.46 16.87 -21.98
N LYS A 100 9.68 16.42 -22.26
CA LYS A 100 10.89 16.95 -21.61
C LYS A 100 11.06 18.43 -21.95
N GLY A 101 11.35 19.27 -20.95
CA GLY A 101 11.65 20.69 -21.12
C GLY A 101 10.45 21.65 -20.99
N LYS A 102 9.21 21.14 -20.91
CA LYS A 102 8.04 21.95 -20.57
C LYS A 102 8.00 22.18 -19.05
N ARG A 103 7.80 23.43 -18.60
CA ARG A 103 7.63 23.75 -17.18
C ARG A 103 6.35 23.07 -16.69
N SER A 104 6.52 21.96 -15.98
CA SER A 104 5.41 21.07 -15.62
C SER A 104 5.75 20.24 -14.40
N ARG A 105 4.71 19.71 -13.75
CA ARG A 105 4.85 18.88 -12.55
C ARG A 105 4.62 17.41 -12.91
N PRO A 106 5.37 16.46 -12.34
CA PRO A 106 5.10 15.03 -12.50
C PRO A 106 3.68 14.69 -12.02
N PHE A 107 2.89 14.03 -12.84
CA PHE A 107 1.59 13.48 -12.45
C PHE A 107 1.71 11.97 -12.24
N ILE A 108 1.71 11.54 -10.98
CA ILE A 108 1.98 10.16 -10.59
C ILE A 108 0.69 9.36 -10.55
N ARG A 109 0.69 8.19 -11.18
CA ARG A 109 -0.42 7.26 -11.30
C ARG A 109 0.07 5.85 -11.00
N GLY A 110 -0.85 4.91 -10.81
CA GLY A 110 -0.54 3.51 -10.53
C GLY A 110 0.41 2.86 -11.55
N VAL A 111 0.34 3.25 -12.82
CA VAL A 111 1.23 2.75 -13.88
C VAL A 111 2.71 3.09 -13.65
N HIS A 112 3.01 4.10 -12.84
CA HIS A 112 4.38 4.50 -12.53
C HIS A 112 5.01 3.67 -11.40
N PHE A 113 4.26 2.80 -10.72
CA PHE A 113 4.81 1.90 -9.70
C PHE A 113 5.41 0.68 -10.39
N SER A 114 6.72 0.49 -10.22
CA SER A 114 7.47 -0.63 -10.77
C SER A 114 8.19 -1.37 -9.65
N GLU A 115 8.59 -2.60 -9.94
CA GLU A 115 9.27 -3.50 -9.02
C GLU A 115 10.50 -4.07 -9.73
N SER A 116 11.65 -4.08 -9.05
CA SER A 116 12.87 -4.70 -9.59
C SER A 116 12.82 -6.22 -9.46
N GLU A 117 13.78 -6.92 -10.07
CA GLU A 117 13.90 -8.37 -9.95
C GLU A 117 14.14 -8.82 -8.50
N GLU A 118 14.77 -7.97 -7.69
CA GLU A 118 14.98 -8.17 -6.26
C GLU A 118 13.77 -7.78 -5.39
N GLY A 119 12.64 -7.40 -6.00
CA GLY A 119 11.43 -7.00 -5.29
C GLY A 119 11.45 -5.58 -4.73
N LYS A 120 12.39 -4.72 -5.14
CA LYS A 120 12.41 -3.31 -4.70
C LYS A 120 11.39 -2.51 -5.49
N VAL A 121 10.46 -1.87 -4.79
CA VAL A 121 9.46 -0.99 -5.40
C VAL A 121 10.06 0.40 -5.66
N PHE A 122 9.81 0.98 -6.84
CA PHE A 122 10.27 2.32 -7.21
C PHE A 122 9.32 3.00 -8.20
N ILE A 123 9.47 4.32 -8.34
CA ILE A 123 8.71 5.11 -9.32
C ILE A 123 9.43 5.15 -10.68
N ARG A 124 8.78 4.59 -11.69
CA ARG A 124 9.18 4.63 -13.10
C ARG A 124 8.40 5.74 -13.81
N HIS A 125 8.86 6.98 -13.64
CA HIS A 125 8.26 8.16 -14.26
C HIS A 125 9.26 8.92 -15.14
N PRO A 126 8.86 9.46 -16.31
CA PRO A 126 9.79 10.09 -17.27
C PRO A 126 10.40 11.42 -16.80
N ALA A 127 9.94 11.96 -15.67
CA ALA A 127 10.60 13.07 -14.97
C ALA A 127 11.86 12.65 -14.22
N PHE A 128 11.89 11.41 -13.72
CA PHE A 128 12.95 10.89 -12.85
C PHE A 128 13.85 9.89 -13.58
N ARG A 129 13.37 9.33 -14.70
CA ARG A 129 14.04 8.30 -15.47
C ARG A 129 14.08 8.62 -16.96
N THR A 130 15.26 8.51 -17.55
CA THR A 130 15.48 8.82 -18.98
C THR A 130 15.35 7.61 -19.89
N ASP A 131 15.36 6.40 -19.35
CA ASP A 131 15.32 5.11 -20.05
C ASP A 131 13.91 4.67 -20.48
N ILE A 132 12.88 5.48 -20.20
CA ILE A 132 11.49 5.16 -20.54
C ILE A 132 11.25 5.41 -22.04
N PRO A 133 10.85 4.40 -22.84
CA PRO A 133 10.60 4.56 -24.27
C PRO A 133 9.51 5.60 -24.58
N SER A 134 9.58 6.24 -25.75
CA SER A 134 8.66 7.33 -26.14
C SER A 134 7.19 6.91 -26.21
N ARG A 135 6.92 5.65 -26.56
CA ARG A 135 5.56 5.08 -26.68
C ARG A 135 5.08 4.36 -25.41
N ALA A 136 5.86 4.41 -24.32
CA ALA A 136 5.52 3.71 -23.08
C ALA A 136 4.29 4.35 -22.40
N SER A 137 3.48 3.55 -21.72
CA SER A 137 2.25 4.00 -21.05
C SER A 137 2.54 4.99 -19.91
N GLU A 138 3.72 4.89 -19.29
CA GLU A 138 4.23 5.78 -18.25
C GLU A 138 4.49 7.21 -18.72
N ARG A 139 4.50 7.45 -20.04
CA ARG A 139 4.56 8.81 -20.59
C ARG A 139 3.19 9.41 -20.83
N GLN A 140 2.18 8.58 -21.06
CA GLN A 140 0.83 9.06 -21.33
C GLN A 140 0.20 9.57 -20.05
N LEU A 141 -0.42 10.75 -20.11
CA LEU A 141 -1.12 11.34 -18.97
C LEU A 141 -0.25 11.33 -17.70
N ALA A 142 0.97 11.83 -17.83
CA ALA A 142 2.04 11.79 -16.82
C ALA A 142 2.52 13.20 -16.45
N MET A 143 1.92 14.23 -17.04
CA MET A 143 2.28 15.62 -16.82
C MET A 143 1.07 16.39 -16.33
N TRP A 144 1.21 17.05 -15.18
CA TRP A 144 0.22 18.01 -14.69
C TRP A 144 0.53 19.40 -15.25
N VAL A 145 -0.46 19.99 -15.92
CA VAL A 145 -0.40 21.33 -16.52
C VAL A 145 -1.50 22.28 -15.99
N GLY A 146 -2.32 21.82 -15.05
CA GLY A 146 -3.34 22.67 -14.42
C GLY A 146 -2.75 23.74 -13.50
N ASP A 147 -3.59 24.71 -13.15
CA ASP A 147 -3.24 25.86 -12.32
C ASP A 147 -2.70 25.48 -10.93
N ASN A 148 -2.16 26.49 -10.21
CA ASN A 148 -1.42 26.44 -8.95
C ASN A 148 -2.12 25.62 -7.84
N HIS A 149 -2.05 24.30 -7.96
CA HIS A 149 -2.32 23.38 -6.86
C HIS A 149 -1.20 23.54 -5.83
N PRO A 150 -1.46 23.30 -4.52
CA PRO A 150 -0.44 23.40 -3.49
C PRO A 150 0.84 22.69 -3.92
N THR A 151 1.98 23.32 -3.63
CA THR A 151 3.25 22.62 -3.70
C THR A 151 3.26 21.62 -2.58
N TYR A 152 3.15 20.36 -2.92
CA TYR A 152 3.14 19.30 -1.94
C TYR A 152 4.56 18.85 -1.60
N GLY A 153 4.79 18.55 -0.32
CA GLY A 153 6.01 17.91 0.17
C GLY A 153 6.22 16.49 -0.36
N PRO A 154 7.36 15.86 -0.04
CA PRO A 154 7.60 14.45 -0.31
C PRO A 154 6.63 13.59 0.50
N ARG A 155 6.17 12.46 -0.06
CA ARG A 155 5.10 11.63 0.53
C ARG A 155 5.28 10.15 0.28
N LEU A 156 4.75 9.33 1.18
CA LEU A 156 4.61 7.89 0.96
C LEU A 156 3.31 7.59 0.24
N ALA A 157 3.42 6.93 -0.91
CA ALA A 157 2.27 6.56 -1.71
C ALA A 157 2.25 5.06 -2.05
N CYS A 158 1.06 4.50 -2.19
CA CYS A 158 0.80 3.12 -2.55
C CYS A 158 -0.08 3.04 -3.79
N GLN A 159 0.25 2.15 -4.73
CA GLN A 159 -0.60 1.88 -5.88
C GLN A 159 -2.00 1.40 -5.43
N ALA A 160 -3.07 2.04 -5.93
CA ALA A 160 -4.44 1.69 -5.53
C ALA A 160 -5.03 0.52 -6.32
N ILE A 161 -4.63 0.32 -7.58
CA ILE A 161 -5.16 -0.77 -8.42
C ILE A 161 -4.02 -1.70 -8.81
N VAL A 162 -4.09 -2.95 -8.36
CA VAL A 162 -3.10 -3.99 -8.64
C VAL A 162 -3.58 -4.83 -9.82
N ASN A 163 -2.70 -5.10 -10.79
CA ASN A 163 -3.02 -5.95 -11.92
C ASN A 163 -3.00 -7.43 -11.49
N ALA A 164 -3.86 -8.27 -12.07
CA ALA A 164 -3.93 -9.70 -11.73
C ALA A 164 -2.63 -10.49 -11.99
N HIS A 165 -1.73 -9.96 -12.83
CA HIS A 165 -0.41 -10.54 -13.12
C HIS A 165 0.70 -10.05 -12.18
N GLN A 166 0.40 -9.12 -11.27
CA GLN A 166 1.37 -8.62 -10.29
C GLN A 166 1.31 -9.50 -9.04
N GLU A 167 2.46 -10.03 -8.64
CA GLU A 167 2.56 -10.88 -7.44
C GLU A 167 2.45 -10.05 -6.16
N ARG A 168 3.14 -8.90 -6.11
CA ARG A 168 3.11 -7.96 -4.99
C ARG A 168 1.87 -7.06 -5.05
N ARG A 169 1.09 -7.04 -3.96
CA ARG A 169 -0.11 -6.20 -3.79
C ARG A 169 0.24 -4.82 -3.23
N LEU A 170 1.08 -4.75 -2.19
CA LEU A 170 1.51 -3.50 -1.57
C LEU A 170 2.75 -2.97 -2.29
N ARG A 171 2.58 -1.86 -3.00
CA ARG A 171 3.66 -1.19 -3.73
C ARG A 171 3.81 0.22 -3.23
N TRP A 172 4.59 0.37 -2.16
CA TRP A 172 4.88 1.66 -1.56
C TRP A 172 6.12 2.28 -2.19
N ALA A 173 6.07 3.58 -2.41
CA ALA A 173 7.21 4.36 -2.84
C ALA A 173 7.16 5.77 -2.25
N VAL A 174 8.34 6.36 -2.07
CA VAL A 174 8.46 7.80 -1.78
C VAL A 174 8.26 8.57 -3.07
N ILE A 175 7.36 9.54 -3.00
CA ILE A 175 7.03 10.43 -4.10
C ILE A 175 7.75 11.76 -3.87
N PRO A 176 8.58 12.20 -4.83
CA PRO A 176 9.33 13.44 -4.70
C PRO A 176 8.42 14.66 -4.56
N GLN A 177 8.92 15.67 -3.84
CA GLN A 177 8.27 16.96 -3.68
C GLN A 177 7.85 17.56 -5.02
N GLY A 178 6.70 18.24 -5.03
CA GLY A 178 6.18 18.92 -6.22
C GLY A 178 5.47 18.01 -7.23
N SER A 179 5.48 16.69 -7.01
CA SER A 179 4.63 15.76 -7.76
C SER A 179 3.15 15.93 -7.40
N VAL A 180 2.26 15.56 -8.31
CA VAL A 180 0.80 15.52 -8.13
C VAL A 180 0.34 14.07 -8.19
N LEU A 181 -0.54 13.64 -7.28
CA LEU A 181 -1.02 12.27 -7.21
C LEU A 181 -2.39 12.11 -7.86
N GLY A 182 -2.51 11.16 -8.79
CA GLY A 182 -3.80 10.77 -9.36
C GLY A 182 -4.59 9.80 -8.48
N ASN A 183 -5.90 9.73 -8.66
CA ASN A 183 -6.82 8.85 -7.93
C ASN A 183 -6.51 7.32 -7.99
N SER A 184 -5.64 6.88 -8.91
CA SER A 184 -5.11 5.50 -8.95
C SER A 184 -4.01 5.17 -7.91
N VAL A 185 -3.78 6.08 -6.96
CA VAL A 185 -2.74 6.02 -5.95
C VAL A 185 -3.36 6.45 -4.61
N ASN A 186 -2.96 5.81 -3.52
CA ASN A 186 -3.23 6.26 -2.15
C ASN A 186 -1.96 6.85 -1.55
N HIS A 187 -2.07 7.74 -0.57
CA HIS A 187 -0.91 8.25 0.17
C HIS A 187 -1.20 8.38 1.66
N ILE A 188 -0.14 8.24 2.46
CA ILE A 188 -0.20 8.44 3.90
C ILE A 188 -0.12 9.95 4.17
N GLU A 189 -1.07 10.44 4.96
CA GLU A 189 -1.06 11.78 5.53
C GLU A 189 -0.36 11.71 6.89
N LEU A 190 0.92 12.09 6.92
CA LEU A 190 1.73 12.14 8.15
C LEU A 190 1.56 13.49 8.83
N HIS A 191 1.33 13.47 10.14
CA HIS A 191 1.34 14.67 10.96
C HIS A 191 2.73 15.32 10.97
N ASP A 192 2.79 16.65 11.09
CA ASP A 192 4.04 17.41 11.09
C ASP A 192 5.02 16.90 12.15
N ASP A 193 4.54 16.53 13.34
CA ASP A 193 5.38 15.96 14.41
C ASP A 193 6.11 14.67 13.98
N ILE A 194 5.48 13.81 13.15
CA ILE A 194 6.15 12.63 12.59
C ILE A 194 7.22 13.05 11.59
N GLN A 195 6.92 14.03 10.75
CA GLN A 195 7.87 14.52 9.75
C GLN A 195 9.09 15.15 10.42
N THR A 196 8.90 15.97 11.46
CA THR A 196 9.98 16.54 12.26
C THR A 196 10.86 15.46 12.85
N ARG A 197 10.26 14.41 13.40
CA ARG A 197 11.03 13.31 13.98
C ARG A 197 11.81 12.49 12.94
N LEU A 198 11.22 12.25 11.78
CA LEU A 198 11.95 11.64 10.66
C LEU A 198 13.18 12.50 10.26
N MET A 199 13.10 13.83 10.39
CA MET A 199 14.26 14.71 10.17
C MET A 199 15.28 14.73 11.32
N GLU A 200 14.89 14.37 12.54
CA GLU A 200 15.81 14.27 13.68
C GLU A 200 16.63 12.98 13.62
N GLU A 201 16.01 11.89 13.16
CA GLU A 201 16.63 10.56 13.06
C GLU A 201 17.37 10.34 11.72
N HIS A 202 17.09 11.15 10.69
CA HIS A 202 17.67 11.04 9.35
C HIS A 202 18.15 12.39 8.81
N SER A 203 18.89 12.40 7.69
CA SER A 203 19.45 13.64 7.12
C SER A 203 18.40 14.64 6.64
N ASP A 204 17.26 14.13 6.17
CA ASP A 204 16.15 14.89 5.61
C ASP A 204 14.86 14.05 5.63
N VAL A 205 13.72 14.70 5.35
CA VAL A 205 12.40 14.06 5.33
C VAL A 205 12.35 12.92 4.30
N GLU A 206 12.94 13.08 3.13
CA GLU A 206 12.85 12.09 2.05
C GLU A 206 13.55 10.80 2.44
N THR A 207 14.74 10.89 3.03
CA THR A 207 15.49 9.77 3.60
C THR A 207 14.72 9.06 4.73
N GLY A 208 14.07 9.83 5.62
CA GLY A 208 13.22 9.23 6.66
C GLY A 208 11.95 8.56 6.10
N LEU A 209 11.36 9.11 5.03
CA LEU A 209 10.27 8.46 4.32
C LEU A 209 10.75 7.20 3.61
N GLU A 210 11.95 7.18 3.03
CA GLU A 210 12.53 5.97 2.41
C GLU A 210 12.73 4.86 3.44
N TRP A 211 13.20 5.21 4.63
CA TRP A 211 13.29 4.28 5.75
C TRP A 211 11.91 3.69 6.09
N LEU A 212 10.89 4.53 6.30
CA LEU A 212 9.53 4.06 6.58
C LEU A 212 8.93 3.25 5.42
N CYS A 213 9.25 3.63 4.18
CA CYS A 213 8.85 2.90 2.97
C CYS A 213 9.37 1.46 2.97
N SER A 214 10.56 1.21 3.53
CA SER A 214 11.15 -0.13 3.61
C SER A 214 10.32 -1.06 4.51
N HIS A 215 9.79 -0.53 5.62
CA HIS A 215 8.89 -1.26 6.51
C HIS A 215 7.52 -1.54 5.84
N LEU A 216 7.00 -0.57 5.09
CA LEU A 216 5.74 -0.70 4.35
C LEU A 216 5.80 -1.71 3.19
N ASN A 217 6.99 -1.95 2.63
CA ASN A 217 7.22 -2.94 1.58
C ASN A 217 7.65 -4.31 2.14
N ASN A 218 7.48 -4.59 3.43
CA ASN A 218 7.78 -5.91 4.01
C ASN A 218 6.92 -7.02 3.37
N ASN A 219 7.53 -8.18 3.09
CA ASN A 219 6.86 -9.31 2.43
C ASN A 219 5.73 -9.93 3.26
N ASP A 220 5.88 -10.00 4.58
CA ASP A 220 4.83 -10.49 5.47
C ASP A 220 3.65 -9.51 5.52
N LEU A 221 3.93 -8.20 5.41
CA LEU A 221 2.88 -7.18 5.32
C LEU A 221 2.13 -7.28 3.98
N ASP A 222 2.84 -7.59 2.89
CA ASP A 222 2.21 -7.89 1.60
C ASP A 222 1.37 -9.16 1.64
N GLU A 223 1.87 -10.25 2.26
CA GLU A 223 1.12 -11.48 2.49
C GLU A 223 -0.14 -11.23 3.33
N TRP A 224 -0.05 -10.42 4.40
CA TRP A 224 -1.20 -9.94 5.15
C TRP A 224 -2.22 -9.24 4.24
N ALA A 225 -1.78 -8.26 3.46
CA ALA A 225 -2.68 -7.52 2.57
C ALA A 225 -3.32 -8.41 1.49
N ARG A 226 -2.61 -9.41 0.97
CA ARG A 226 -3.14 -10.39 0.01
C ARG A 226 -4.19 -11.30 0.66
N ALA A 227 -3.94 -11.76 1.89
CA ALA A 227 -4.90 -12.58 2.63
C ALA A 227 -6.21 -11.82 2.89
N TRP A 228 -6.16 -10.52 3.19
CA TRP A 228 -7.36 -9.72 3.46
C TRP A 228 -7.98 -9.07 2.20
N ALA A 229 -7.38 -9.27 1.02
CA ALA A 229 -7.83 -8.65 -0.21
C ALA A 229 -9.24 -9.08 -0.62
N ALA A 230 -10.16 -8.12 -0.72
CA ALA A 230 -11.49 -8.35 -1.28
C ALA A 230 -11.48 -8.40 -2.82
N ASN A 231 -10.68 -7.54 -3.46
CA ASN A 231 -10.56 -7.43 -4.90
C ASN A 231 -9.18 -6.87 -5.28
N ASN A 232 -9.01 -6.50 -6.54
CA ASN A 232 -7.76 -5.97 -7.08
C ASN A 232 -7.49 -4.49 -6.69
N ASN A 233 -8.47 -3.81 -6.10
CA ASN A 233 -8.28 -2.50 -5.49
C ASN A 233 -7.69 -2.65 -4.10
N VAL A 234 -6.75 -1.79 -3.77
CA VAL A 234 -6.15 -1.57 -2.46
C VAL A 234 -6.76 -0.28 -1.93
N ASN A 235 -7.77 -0.41 -1.08
CA ASN A 235 -8.53 0.73 -0.57
C ASN A 235 -7.77 1.42 0.58
N ASN A 236 -7.99 2.72 0.76
CA ASN A 236 -7.38 3.49 1.84
C ASN A 236 -7.72 2.93 3.24
N TYR A 237 -8.93 2.43 3.47
CA TYR A 237 -9.29 1.79 4.75
C TYR A 237 -8.52 0.48 5.00
N GLU A 238 -8.23 -0.30 3.95
CA GLU A 238 -7.37 -1.50 4.08
C GLU A 238 -5.95 -1.10 4.49
N LEU A 239 -5.44 0.00 3.90
CA LEU A 239 -4.13 0.54 4.22
C LEU A 239 -4.06 1.10 5.64
N GLU A 240 -5.10 1.78 6.12
CA GLU A 240 -5.22 2.24 7.52
C GLU A 240 -5.22 1.07 8.53
N MET A 241 -5.64 -0.12 8.10
CA MET A 241 -5.68 -1.33 8.93
C MET A 241 -4.40 -2.17 8.86
N LEU A 242 -3.33 -1.70 8.23
CA LEU A 242 -2.08 -2.44 8.14
C LEU A 242 -1.37 -2.53 9.52
N PRO A 243 -0.96 -3.73 9.95
CA PRO A 243 -0.10 -3.93 11.13
C PRO A 243 1.36 -3.66 10.79
N VAL A 244 1.75 -2.38 10.72
CA VAL A 244 3.13 -2.03 10.38
C VAL A 244 4.00 -2.19 11.62
N GLU A 245 4.96 -3.12 11.54
CA GLU A 245 5.99 -3.28 12.57
C GLU A 245 7.08 -2.23 12.38
N LEU A 246 7.26 -1.38 13.39
CA LEU A 246 8.36 -0.42 13.47
C LEU A 246 9.32 -0.83 14.59
N PRO A 247 10.63 -0.55 14.46
CA PRO A 247 11.60 -0.92 15.49
C PRO A 247 11.28 -0.26 16.83
N ASP A 248 11.61 -0.94 17.94
CA ASP A 248 11.42 -0.41 19.30
C ASP A 248 12.18 0.91 19.54
N SER A 249 13.24 1.15 18.78
CA SER A 249 13.97 2.42 18.78
C SER A 249 13.14 3.60 18.28
N PHE A 250 11.97 3.35 17.70
CA PHE A 250 11.03 4.37 17.27
C PHE A 250 10.02 4.67 18.40
N PRO A 251 10.28 5.64 19.31
CA PRO A 251 9.43 5.90 20.48
C PRO A 251 7.94 6.09 20.17
N GLN A 252 7.08 5.62 21.08
CA GLN A 252 5.64 5.87 21.04
C GLN A 252 5.32 7.27 21.60
N PHE A 253 4.45 8.02 20.91
CA PHE A 253 4.02 9.36 21.39
C PHE A 253 3.25 9.31 22.70
N SER A 254 2.67 8.17 23.07
CA SER A 254 2.03 7.95 24.37
C SER A 254 2.98 8.19 25.55
N ASN A 255 4.30 8.16 25.32
CA ASN A 255 5.32 8.38 26.34
C ASN A 255 5.85 9.82 26.42
N LEU A 256 5.41 10.74 25.56
CA LEU A 256 5.86 12.15 25.59
C LEU A 256 4.93 13.10 26.35
N ALA A 257 3.93 12.57 27.06
CA ALA A 257 3.14 13.34 28.01
C ALA A 257 3.49 12.95 29.45
N ARG A 258 4.59 13.51 29.97
CA ARG A 258 4.73 13.95 31.37
C ARG A 258 5.75 15.07 31.47
#